data_AF-A0A2N2ZSG2-F1
#
_entry.id   AF-A0A2N2ZSG2-F1
#
_cell.length_a   1.000
_cell.length_b   1.000
_cell.length_c   1.000
_cell.angle_alpha   90.00
_cell.angle_beta   90.00
_cell.angle_gamma   90.00
#
_symmetry.space_group_name_H-M   'P 1'
#
loop_
_entity.id
_entity.type
_entity.pdbx_description
1 polymer ?
#
loop_
_entity_poly.entity_id
_entity_poly.type
_entity_poly.pdbx_seq_one_letter_code
_entity_poly.pdbx_strand_id
1 'polypeptide(L)'
;MEKIKNILYFYPLSTTFILRDIEILSKNNNVIPYEFKIKVKWKTPFEFIKQFFFLAIKIRKIDVIMSHFAGYNSLLPAIFGKIFKKPCLIIVAGNDGSKFIDFNYGNYTKKLLGYCTGKSLQLATHILPVHESLVY
;
A
#
# COMPACT_ATOMS: atom_id res chain seq x y z
N MET A 1 -25.17 0.61 -2.49
CA MET A 1 -23.73 0.95 -2.32
C MET A 1 -23.28 1.61 -3.61
N GLU A 2 -22.68 2.80 -3.55
CA GLU A 2 -22.12 3.44 -4.75
C GLU A 2 -21.08 2.50 -5.40
N LYS A 3 -21.15 2.36 -6.72
CA LYS A 3 -20.23 1.52 -7.48
C LYS A 3 -18.84 2.17 -7.41
N ILE A 4 -17.86 1.46 -6.82
CA ILE A 4 -16.46 1.90 -6.81
C ILE A 4 -16.04 2.20 -8.24
N LYS A 5 -15.59 3.42 -8.53
CA LYS A 5 -15.23 3.85 -9.88
C LYS A 5 -13.78 4.31 -9.95
N ASN A 6 -13.23 4.93 -8.91
CA ASN A 6 -11.91 5.53 -8.88
C ASN A 6 -11.05 4.93 -7.76
N ILE A 7 -9.93 4.31 -8.13
CA ILE A 7 -9.03 3.59 -7.22
C ILE A 7 -7.65 4.27 -7.26
N LEU A 8 -7.11 4.68 -6.10
CA LEU A 8 -5.67 4.94 -5.99
C LEU A 8 -4.95 3.65 -5.62
N TYR A 9 -4.00 3.23 -6.44
CA TYR A 9 -3.32 1.94 -6.26
C TYR A 9 -1.82 2.15 -6.00
N PHE A 10 -1.37 1.89 -4.77
CA PHE A 10 0.01 2.11 -4.33
C PHE A 10 0.81 0.81 -4.26
N TYR A 11 2.06 0.82 -4.73
CA TYR A 11 2.93 -0.36 -4.69
C TYR A 11 4.41 0.01 -4.70
N PRO A 12 5.32 -0.82 -4.17
CA PRO A 12 6.76 -0.49 -4.09
C PRO A 12 7.56 -0.82 -5.36
N LEU A 13 7.15 -1.84 -6.12
CA LEU A 13 7.83 -2.31 -7.33
C LEU A 13 6.80 -2.94 -8.28
N SER A 14 6.90 -2.63 -9.57
CA SER A 14 6.05 -3.21 -10.61
C SER A 14 6.45 -4.65 -10.92
N THR A 15 5.89 -5.60 -10.16
CA THR A 15 5.97 -7.05 -10.47
C THR A 15 4.86 -7.46 -11.43
N THR A 16 4.99 -8.62 -12.06
CA THR A 16 3.95 -9.18 -12.95
C THR A 16 2.60 -9.35 -12.24
N PHE A 17 2.61 -9.74 -10.96
CA PHE A 17 1.40 -9.85 -10.14
C PHE A 17 0.69 -8.50 -9.98
N ILE A 18 1.44 -7.46 -9.59
CA ILE A 18 0.90 -6.11 -9.40
C ILE A 18 0.36 -5.54 -10.71
N LEU A 19 1.08 -5.74 -11.82
CA LEU A 19 0.65 -5.24 -13.13
C LEU A 19 -0.64 -5.94 -13.59
N ARG A 20 -0.76 -7.24 -13.35
CA ARG A 20 -1.98 -8.01 -13.64
C ARG A 20 -3.15 -7.58 -12.77
N ASP A 21 -2.93 -7.30 -11.49
CA ASP A 21 -3.97 -6.76 -10.59
C ASP A 21 -4.49 -5.41 -11.11
N ILE A 22 -3.59 -4.50 -11.47
CA ILE A 22 -3.94 -3.19 -12.03
C ILE A 22 -4.72 -3.37 -13.34
N GLU A 23 -4.28 -4.27 -14.23
CA GLU A 23 -4.97 -4.56 -15.50
C GLU A 23 -6.40 -5.06 -15.26
N ILE A 24 -6.58 -6.04 -14.38
CA ILE A 24 -7.90 -6.62 -14.07
C ILE A 24 -8.82 -5.56 -13.46
N LEU A 25 -8.33 -4.78 -12.49
CA LEU A 25 -9.10 -3.71 -11.87
C LEU A 25 -9.46 -2.61 -12.88
N SER A 26 -8.56 -2.31 -13.82
CA SER A 26 -8.77 -1.26 -14.83
C SER A 26 -9.86 -1.60 -15.85
N LYS A 27 -10.30 -2.86 -15.95
CA LYS A 27 -11.38 -3.25 -16.87
C LYS A 27 -12.71 -2.57 -16.55
N ASN A 28 -12.99 -2.32 -15.27
CA ASN A 28 -14.27 -1.79 -14.81
C ASN A 28 -14.14 -0.51 -13.98
N ASN A 29 -12.91 -0.11 -13.65
CA ASN A 29 -12.61 0.99 -12.75
C ASN A 29 -11.51 1.88 -13.33
N ASN A 30 -11.53 3.16 -12.99
CA ASN A 30 -10.43 4.08 -13.21
C ASN A 30 -9.37 3.87 -12.12
N VAL A 31 -8.31 3.14 -12.44
CA VAL A 31 -7.20 2.88 -11.52
C VAL A 31 -6.08 3.87 -11.79
N ILE A 32 -5.67 4.59 -10.74
CA ILE A 32 -4.55 5.54 -10.79
C ILE A 32 -3.39 4.92 -10.01
N PRO A 33 -2.43 4.27 -10.70
CA PRO A 33 -1.29 3.64 -10.05
C PRO A 33 -0.27 4.68 -9.53
N TYR A 34 0.36 4.36 -8.41
CA TYR A 34 1.49 5.09 -7.84
C TYR A 34 2.58 4.10 -7.37
N GLU A 35 3.71 4.09 -8.07
CA GLU A 35 4.90 3.34 -7.67
C GLU A 35 5.70 4.15 -6.63
N PHE A 36 5.79 3.65 -5.39
CA PHE A 36 6.66 4.16 -4.35
C PHE A 36 8.10 3.70 -4.59
N LYS A 37 8.78 4.39 -5.51
CA LYS A 37 10.05 3.94 -6.06
C LYS A 37 11.24 4.27 -5.15
N ILE A 38 11.75 3.28 -4.43
CA ILE A 38 12.97 3.43 -3.63
C ILE A 38 14.15 2.74 -4.33
N LYS A 39 14.90 3.48 -5.16
CA LYS A 39 16.17 2.98 -5.72
C LYS A 39 17.32 3.02 -4.71
N VAL A 40 17.32 4.03 -3.84
CA VAL A 40 18.37 4.24 -2.84
C VAL A 40 17.73 4.67 -1.52
N LYS A 41 18.16 4.07 -0.39
CA LYS A 41 17.49 4.23 0.92
C LYS A 41 17.34 5.69 1.37
N TRP A 42 18.34 6.54 1.16
CA TRP A 42 18.28 7.95 1.56
C TRP A 42 17.27 8.78 0.74
N LYS A 43 16.80 8.26 -0.39
CA LYS A 43 15.74 8.90 -1.19
C LYS A 43 14.33 8.66 -0.65
N THR A 44 14.17 7.78 0.34
CA THR A 44 12.86 7.45 0.94
C THR A 44 12.08 8.68 1.42
N PRO A 45 12.68 9.67 2.12
CA PRO A 45 11.95 10.87 2.53
C PRO A 45 11.43 11.71 1.36
N PHE A 46 12.19 11.80 0.26
CA PHE A 46 11.76 12.52 -0.94
C PHE A 46 10.57 11.82 -1.62
N GLU A 47 10.57 10.49 -1.63
CA GLU A 47 9.43 9.73 -2.17
C GLU A 47 8.18 9.89 -1.29
N PHE A 48 8.34 10.00 0.04
CA PHE A 48 7.23 10.36 0.94
C PHE A 48 6.68 11.76 0.64
N ILE A 49 7.54 12.76 0.41
CA ILE A 49 7.10 14.11 0.06
C ILE A 49 6.31 14.10 -1.25
N LYS A 50 6.82 13.41 -2.28
CA LYS A 50 6.12 13.26 -3.56
C LYS A 50 4.78 12.55 -3.41
N GLN A 51 4.74 11.47 -2.63
CA GLN A 51 3.51 10.72 -2.35
C GLN A 51 2.49 11.58 -1.59
N PHE A 52 2.96 12.41 -0.64
CA PHE A 52 2.11 13.33 0.12
C PHE A 52 1.39 14.32 -0.81
N PHE A 53 2.12 15.02 -1.69
CA PHE A 53 1.50 15.96 -2.64
C PHE A 53 0.58 15.26 -3.63
N PHE A 54 0.97 14.08 -4.12
CA PHE A 54 0.12 13.28 -4.99
C PHE A 54 -1.22 12.92 -4.32
N LEU A 55 -1.18 12.44 -3.08
CA LEU A 55 -2.37 12.13 -2.29
C LEU A 55 -3.21 13.38 -2.05
N ALA A 56 -2.60 14.48 -1.61
CA ALA A 56 -3.30 15.74 -1.33
C ALA A 56 -4.13 16.23 -2.53
N ILE A 57 -3.62 16.05 -3.75
CA ILE A 57 -4.30 16.45 -4.98
C ILE A 57 -5.40 15.45 -5.38
N LYS A 58 -5.15 14.14 -5.25
CA LYS A 58 -6.04 13.10 -5.80
C LYS A 58 -7.14 12.62 -4.84
N ILE A 59 -6.92 12.71 -3.52
CA ILE A 59 -7.76 12.06 -2.50
C ILE A 59 -9.24 12.43 -2.52
N ARG A 60 -9.59 13.64 -2.97
CA ARG A 60 -11.00 14.09 -2.98
C ARG A 60 -11.85 13.39 -4.04
N LYS A 61 -11.24 12.90 -5.13
CA LYS A 61 -11.93 12.35 -6.30
C LYS A 61 -11.92 10.82 -6.36
N ILE A 62 -11.49 10.17 -5.28
CA ILE A 62 -11.28 8.72 -5.25
C ILE A 62 -12.28 8.07 -4.32
N ASP A 63 -12.66 6.84 -4.65
CA ASP A 63 -13.66 6.08 -3.90
C ASP A 63 -12.96 5.15 -2.90
N VAL A 64 -11.81 4.59 -3.28
CA VAL A 64 -11.04 3.66 -2.46
C VAL A 64 -9.53 3.82 -2.69
N ILE A 65 -8.77 3.57 -1.64
CA ILE A 65 -7.32 3.44 -1.67
C ILE A 65 -6.99 1.95 -1.57
N MET A 66 -6.17 1.45 -2.49
CA MET A 66 -5.57 0.13 -2.42
C MET A 66 -4.04 0.26 -2.32
N SER A 67 -3.44 -0.49 -1.40
CA SER A 67 -1.98 -0.64 -1.34
C SER A 67 -1.61 -2.11 -1.49
N HIS A 68 -0.71 -2.41 -2.42
CA HIS A 68 -0.08 -3.71 -2.54
C HIS A 68 1.21 -3.69 -1.72
N PHE A 69 1.32 -4.61 -0.77
CA PHE A 69 2.24 -4.59 0.37
C PHE A 69 1.96 -3.47 1.39
N ALA A 70 2.30 -3.80 2.64
CA ALA A 70 2.16 -2.92 3.80
C ALA A 70 3.47 -2.19 4.15
N GLY A 71 4.41 -2.04 3.21
CA GLY A 71 5.68 -1.34 3.46
C GLY A 71 5.53 0.19 3.52
N TYR A 72 6.64 0.91 3.29
CA TYR A 72 6.66 2.38 3.24
C TYR A 72 5.60 2.98 2.31
N ASN A 73 5.32 2.30 1.19
CA ASN A 73 4.35 2.72 0.19
C ASN A 73 2.93 2.90 0.74
N SER A 74 2.58 2.21 1.81
CA SER A 74 1.20 2.15 2.34
C SER A 74 0.93 3.12 3.50
N LEU A 75 1.97 3.71 4.11
CA LEU A 75 1.82 4.51 5.33
C LEU A 75 1.02 5.80 5.10
N LEU A 76 1.45 6.64 4.16
CA LEU A 76 0.68 7.86 3.85
C LEU A 76 -0.71 7.55 3.27
N PRO A 77 -0.88 6.58 2.35
CA PRO A 77 -2.21 6.19 1.89
C PRO A 77 -3.15 5.78 3.03
N ALA A 78 -2.67 5.01 4.02
CA ALA A 78 -3.50 4.61 5.17
C ALA A 78 -3.85 5.78 6.09
N ILE A 79 -2.89 6.69 6.35
CA ILE A 79 -3.13 7.93 7.11
C ILE A 79 -4.18 8.81 6.40
N PHE A 80 -4.02 9.05 5.10
CA PHE A 80 -4.97 9.83 4.30
C PHE A 80 -6.34 9.15 4.23
N GLY A 81 -6.38 7.81 4.09
CA GLY A 81 -7.62 7.04 4.15
C GLY A 81 -8.41 7.33 5.43
N LYS A 82 -7.74 7.29 6.58
CA LYS A 82 -8.37 7.60 7.87
C LYS A 82 -8.81 9.07 7.99
N ILE A 83 -7.97 10.03 7.61
CA ILE A 83 -8.28 11.47 7.70
C ILE A 83 -9.46 11.85 6.81
N PHE A 84 -9.47 11.38 5.57
CA PHE A 84 -10.47 11.73 4.55
C PHE A 84 -11.65 10.75 4.52
N LYS A 85 -11.71 9.80 5.46
CA LYS A 85 -12.73 8.74 5.54
C LYS A 85 -12.88 7.96 4.23
N LYS A 86 -11.75 7.71 3.55
CA LYS A 86 -11.70 6.87 2.34
C LYS A 86 -11.34 5.45 2.75
N PRO A 87 -12.12 4.43 2.32
CA PRO A 87 -11.76 3.03 2.55
C PRO A 87 -10.33 2.76 2.08
N CYS A 88 -9.54 2.14 2.95
CA CYS A 88 -8.15 1.77 2.68
C CYS A 88 -8.01 0.26 2.76
N LEU A 89 -7.72 -0.38 1.62
CA LEU A 89 -7.51 -1.81 1.51
C LEU A 89 -6.01 -2.07 1.35
N ILE A 90 -5.45 -2.97 2.14
CA ILE A 90 -4.03 -3.34 2.05
C ILE A 90 -3.91 -4.81 1.73
N ILE A 91 -3.36 -5.12 0.55
CA ILE A 91 -3.00 -6.48 0.16
C ILE A 91 -1.70 -6.85 0.86
N VAL A 92 -1.74 -7.89 1.69
CA VAL A 92 -0.59 -8.36 2.46
C VAL A 92 -0.04 -9.66 1.88
N ALA A 93 1.28 -9.70 1.75
CA ALA A 93 2.02 -10.86 1.28
C ALA A 93 3.10 -11.26 2.30
N GLY A 94 3.83 -12.35 2.03
CA GLY A 94 4.73 -13.00 2.99
C GLY A 94 5.67 -12.04 3.73
N ASN A 95 6.26 -11.07 3.04
CA ASN A 95 7.17 -10.11 3.64
C ASN A 95 6.49 -9.16 4.67
N ASP A 96 5.18 -8.89 4.53
CA ASP A 96 4.43 -8.02 5.44
C ASP A 96 4.15 -8.69 6.79
N GLY A 97 3.98 -10.02 6.80
CA GLY A 97 3.67 -10.79 8.02
C GLY A 97 4.87 -11.52 8.64
N SER A 98 6.03 -11.54 7.97
CA SER A 98 7.19 -12.32 8.41
C SER A 98 8.20 -11.53 9.24
N LYS A 99 8.94 -12.24 10.10
CA LYS A 99 10.13 -11.74 10.81
C LYS A 99 11.17 -12.85 10.98
N PHE A 100 11.88 -13.18 9.91
CA PHE A 100 12.97 -14.15 9.95
C PHE A 100 14.31 -13.41 10.07
N ILE A 101 14.84 -13.36 11.29
CA ILE A 101 16.06 -12.60 11.61
C ILE A 101 17.27 -13.23 10.92
N ASP A 102 17.35 -14.56 10.90
CA ASP A 102 18.51 -15.33 10.42
C ASP A 102 18.87 -15.07 8.95
N PHE A 103 17.89 -14.71 8.12
CA PHE A 103 18.10 -14.35 6.71
C PHE A 103 17.66 -12.91 6.38
N ASN A 104 17.39 -12.09 7.41
CA ASN A 104 16.95 -10.70 7.26
C ASN A 104 15.72 -10.52 6.35
N TYR A 105 14.77 -11.46 6.45
CA TYR A 105 13.53 -11.46 5.65
C TYR A 105 12.34 -11.02 6.49
N GLY A 106 11.49 -10.16 5.92
CA GLY A 106 10.32 -9.61 6.59
C GLY A 106 10.45 -8.13 6.89
N ASN A 107 9.33 -7.40 6.85
CA ASN A 107 9.29 -5.98 7.17
C ASN A 107 9.74 -5.71 8.61
N TYR A 108 9.41 -6.61 9.53
CA TYR A 108 9.69 -6.48 10.96
C TYR A 108 11.15 -6.78 11.35
N THR A 109 12.02 -7.17 10.41
CA THR A 109 13.47 -7.23 10.68
C THR A 109 14.10 -5.83 10.75
N LYS A 110 13.44 -4.83 10.13
CA LYS A 110 13.90 -3.44 10.08
C LYS A 110 12.95 -2.57 10.90
N LYS A 111 13.43 -1.95 11.98
CA LYS A 111 12.61 -1.17 12.93
C LYS A 111 11.66 -0.17 12.25
N LEU A 112 12.19 0.68 11.36
CA LEU A 112 11.40 1.72 10.70
C LEU A 112 10.38 1.14 9.72
N LEU A 113 10.76 0.14 8.93
CA LEU A 113 9.86 -0.52 7.99
C LEU A 113 8.75 -1.26 8.73
N GLY A 114 9.08 -2.02 9.78
CA GLY A 114 8.11 -2.70 10.64
C GLY A 114 7.15 -1.73 11.35
N TYR A 115 7.63 -0.55 11.76
CA TYR A 115 6.76 0.51 12.29
C TYR A 115 5.78 1.01 11.22
N CYS A 116 6.26 1.32 10.02
CA CYS A 116 5.39 1.74 8.91
C CYS A 116 4.36 0.65 8.60
N THR A 117 4.78 -0.62 8.55
CA THR A 117 3.89 -1.77 8.32
C THR A 117 2.83 -1.93 9.38
N GLY A 118 3.22 -1.98 10.66
CA GLY A 118 2.25 -2.08 11.74
C GLY A 118 1.26 -0.92 11.74
N LYS A 119 1.73 0.31 11.49
CA LYS A 119 0.85 1.48 11.43
C LYS A 119 -0.08 1.47 10.23
N SER A 120 0.40 1.11 9.04
CA SER A 120 -0.45 0.98 7.86
C SER A 120 -1.58 -0.02 8.09
N LEU A 121 -1.26 -1.19 8.64
CA LEU A 121 -2.24 -2.25 8.91
C LEU A 121 -3.26 -1.82 9.99
N GLN A 122 -2.81 -1.15 11.06
CA GLN A 122 -3.71 -0.60 12.10
C GLN A 122 -4.68 0.46 11.55
N LEU A 123 -4.30 1.15 10.48
CA LEU A 123 -5.09 2.21 9.85
C LEU A 123 -5.93 1.70 8.67
N ALA A 124 -5.69 0.48 8.21
CA ALA A 124 -6.41 -0.12 7.10
C ALA A 124 -7.87 -0.37 7.48
N THR A 125 -8.76 -0.20 6.51
CA THR A 125 -10.17 -0.59 6.64
C THR A 125 -10.32 -2.10 6.46
N HIS A 126 -9.61 -2.68 5.50
CA HIS A 126 -9.52 -4.13 5.33
C HIS A 126 -8.10 -4.54 4.97
N ILE A 127 -7.71 -5.71 5.48
CA ILE A 127 -6.46 -6.38 5.17
C ILE A 127 -6.82 -7.56 4.26
N LEU A 128 -6.16 -7.65 3.11
CA LEU A 128 -6.42 -8.64 2.06
C LEU A 128 -5.21 -9.58 1.95
N PRO A 129 -5.17 -10.66 2.74
CA PRO A 129 -4.09 -11.63 2.67
C PRO A 129 -4.10 -12.38 1.34
N VAL A 130 -2.95 -12.50 0.68
CA VAL A 130 -2.82 -13.28 -0.56
C VAL A 130 -2.90 -14.80 -0.31
N HIS A 131 -2.78 -15.24 0.95
CA HIS A 131 -2.82 -16.63 1.33
C HIS A 131 -3.33 -16.78 2.78
N GLU A 132 -4.04 -17.88 3.07
CA GLU A 132 -4.63 -18.17 4.38
C GLU A 132 -3.59 -18.22 5.52
N SER A 133 -2.36 -18.66 5.21
CA SER A 133 -1.24 -18.69 6.17
C SER A 133 -0.85 -17.32 6.76
N LEU A 134 -1.41 -16.21 6.25
CA LEU A 134 -1.15 -14.85 6.74
C LEU A 134 -2.22 -14.32 7.71
N VAL A 135 -3.22 -15.13 8.06
CA VAL A 135 -4.38 -14.72 8.90
C VAL A 135 -4.24 -15.12 10.37
N TYR A 136 -3.24 -15.95 10.69
CA TYR A 136 -3.02 -16.53 12.02
C TYR A 136 -2.44 -15.56 13.05
#